data_AF-A0AA35E181-F1
#
_entry.id   AF-A0AA35E181-F1
#
_cell.length_a   1.000
_cell.length_b   1.000
_cell.length_c   1.000
_cell.angle_alpha   90.00
_cell.angle_beta   90.00
_cell.angle_gamma   90.00
#
_symmetry.space_group_name_H-M   'P 1'
#
loop_
_entity.id
_entity.type
_entity.pdbx_description
1 polymer ?
#
loop_
_entity_poly.entity_id
_entity_poly.type
_entity_poly.pdbx_seq_one_letter_code
_entity_poly.pdbx_strand_id
1 'polypeptide(L)'
;MSWRTILNKRENFRAAFHYFDFHHVARFGEEDVQRLLQDAGIIRHRGKIEAVINNAQRALEMVAQEGSLAAFFWRYEPTELALPQSQTTSPESIALAKELKKRGWKFVGPTTAFAFMQAMGLLNDHSLTCISREQVEQARQQFQRPV
;
A
#
# COMPACT_ATOMS: atom_id res chain seq x y z
N MET A 1 -12.36 6.20 -9.63
CA MET A 1 -11.05 6.44 -10.27
C MET A 1 -10.41 5.09 -10.53
N SER A 2 -9.90 4.84 -11.74
CA SER A 2 -9.30 3.55 -12.07
C SER A 2 -7.84 3.49 -11.61
N TRP A 3 -7.30 2.28 -11.43
CA TRP A 3 -5.88 2.09 -11.11
C TRP A 3 -4.97 2.59 -12.25
N ARG A 4 -5.41 2.47 -13.51
CA ARG A 4 -4.70 3.01 -14.68
C ARG A 4 -4.45 4.52 -14.57
N THR A 5 -5.42 5.28 -14.06
CA THR A 5 -5.23 6.72 -13.80
C THR A 5 -4.10 6.98 -12.79
N ILE A 6 -4.01 6.16 -11.75
CA ILE A 6 -2.95 6.28 -10.73
C ILE A 6 -1.59 5.89 -11.32
N LEU A 7 -1.52 4.78 -12.05
CA LEU A 7 -0.29 4.31 -12.70
C LEU A 7 0.27 5.34 -13.69
N ASN A 8 -0.58 5.96 -14.51
CA ASN A 8 -0.16 7.01 -15.43
C ASN A 8 0.40 8.25 -14.73
N LYS A 9 0.07 8.46 -13.45
CA LYS A 9 0.55 9.58 -12.63
C LYS A 9 1.67 9.17 -11.66
N ARG A 10 2.14 7.92 -11.69
CA ARG A 10 3.05 7.38 -10.67
C ARG A 10 4.35 8.17 -10.53
N GLU A 11 4.98 8.55 -11.64
CA GLU A 11 6.23 9.31 -11.58
C GLU A 11 6.01 10.73 -11.05
N ASN A 12 4.86 11.35 -11.36
CA ASN A 12 4.48 12.64 -10.77
C ASN A 12 4.28 12.51 -9.26
N PHE A 13 3.61 11.45 -8.80
CA PHE A 13 3.48 11.17 -7.37
C PHE A 13 4.84 10.97 -6.69
N ARG A 14 5.74 10.19 -7.30
CA ARG A 14 7.10 10.02 -6.78
C ARG A 14 7.81 11.36 -6.66
N ALA A 15 7.84 12.18 -7.71
CA ALA A 15 8.48 13.49 -7.65
C ALA A 15 7.84 14.40 -6.58
N ALA A 16 6.51 14.46 -6.53
CA ALA A 16 5.75 15.31 -5.62
C ALA A 16 5.93 14.94 -4.12
N PHE A 17 6.14 13.65 -3.83
CA PHE A 17 6.29 13.11 -2.48
C PHE A 17 7.71 12.56 -2.20
N HIS A 18 8.77 13.17 -2.77
CA HIS A 18 10.17 12.76 -2.55
C HIS A 18 10.42 11.24 -2.66
N TYR A 19 9.96 10.64 -3.75
CA TYR A 19 10.03 9.20 -4.04
C TYR A 19 9.43 8.31 -2.95
N PHE A 20 8.48 8.86 -2.16
CA PHE A 20 7.88 8.23 -0.99
C PHE A 20 8.87 7.87 0.12
N ASP A 21 9.97 8.62 0.25
CA ASP A 21 10.77 8.58 1.47
C ASP A 21 9.93 9.12 2.63
N PHE A 22 9.44 8.21 3.47
CA PHE A 22 8.55 8.55 4.58
C PHE A 22 9.24 9.40 5.66
N HIS A 23 10.58 9.44 5.75
CA HIS A 23 11.29 10.39 6.62
C HIS A 23 11.15 11.83 6.13
N HIS A 24 11.14 12.03 4.80
CA HIS A 24 10.95 13.35 4.19
C HIS A 24 9.48 13.76 4.23
N VAL A 25 8.59 12.87 3.76
CA VAL A 25 7.17 13.16 3.63
C VAL A 25 6.49 13.39 4.99
N ALA A 26 6.94 12.73 6.06
CA ALA A 26 6.39 12.94 7.40
C ALA A 26 6.56 14.38 7.93
N ARG A 27 7.51 15.14 7.37
CA ARG A 27 7.80 16.53 7.75
C ARG A 27 7.02 17.57 6.93
N PHE A 28 6.26 17.15 5.92
CA PHE A 28 5.46 18.06 5.12
C PHE A 28 4.44 18.83 5.97
N GLY A 29 4.33 20.13 5.72
CA GLY A 29 3.43 21.03 6.41
C GLY A 29 2.26 21.51 5.55
N GLU A 30 1.50 22.49 6.05
CA GLU A 30 0.38 23.08 5.31
C GLU A 30 0.83 23.73 3.99
N GLU A 31 2.02 24.34 3.94
CA GLU A 31 2.57 24.91 2.70
C GLU A 31 2.79 23.84 1.62
N ASP A 32 3.26 22.65 2.01
CA ASP A 32 3.39 21.51 1.09
C ASP A 32 2.03 21.03 0.60
N VAL A 33 1.04 20.96 1.48
CA VAL A 33 -0.33 20.60 1.09
C VAL A 33 -0.88 21.60 0.06
N GLN A 34 -0.72 22.90 0.29
CA GLN A 34 -1.15 23.93 -0.64
C GLN A 34 -0.42 23.85 -1.99
N ARG A 35 0.90 23.66 -1.96
CA ARG A 35 1.71 23.42 -3.17
C ARG A 35 1.20 22.21 -3.97
N LEU A 36 0.97 21.08 -3.29
CA LEU A 36 0.49 19.84 -3.90
C LEU A 36 -0.95 19.96 -4.43
N LEU A 37 -1.79 20.78 -3.80
CA LEU A 37 -3.13 21.07 -4.31
C LEU A 37 -3.12 21.82 -5.66
N GLN A 38 -2.02 22.48 -6.02
CA GLN A 38 -1.87 23.13 -7.33
C GLN A 38 -1.25 22.21 -8.40
N ASP A 39 -0.69 21.07 -8.01
CA ASP A 39 -0.02 20.15 -8.93
C ASP A 39 -1.04 19.31 -9.74
N ALA A 40 -1.22 19.66 -11.02
CA ALA A 40 -2.09 18.93 -11.95
C ALA A 40 -1.53 17.54 -12.34
N GLY A 41 -0.25 17.28 -12.08
CA GLY A 41 0.43 16.01 -12.27
C GLY A 41 -0.12 14.92 -11.37
N ILE A 42 -0.62 15.26 -10.18
CA ILE A 42 -1.18 14.32 -9.20
C ILE A 42 -2.72 14.39 -9.12
N ILE A 43 -3.30 13.80 -8.06
CA ILE A 43 -4.73 13.93 -7.73
C ILE A 43 -4.88 15.02 -6.66
N ARG A 44 -5.42 16.17 -7.08
CA ARG A 44 -5.65 17.37 -6.25
C ARG A 44 -6.82 17.19 -5.29
N HIS A 45 -6.64 16.32 -4.29
CA HIS A 45 -7.63 16.05 -3.25
C HIS A 45 -6.98 16.18 -1.88
N ARG A 46 -7.31 17.24 -1.14
CA ARG A 46 -6.68 17.61 0.14
C ARG A 46 -6.56 16.43 1.11
N GLY A 47 -7.67 15.76 1.40
CA GLY A 47 -7.66 14.64 2.35
C GLY A 47 -6.81 13.43 1.91
N LYS A 48 -6.52 13.26 0.62
CA LYS A 48 -5.61 12.19 0.15
C LYS A 48 -4.16 12.60 0.30
N ILE A 49 -3.84 13.87 0.01
CA ILE A 49 -2.50 14.43 0.22
C ILE A 49 -2.13 14.36 1.70
N GLU A 50 -3.01 14.87 2.58
CA GLU A 50 -2.83 14.81 4.03
C GLU A 50 -2.73 13.37 4.54
N ALA A 51 -3.47 12.43 3.94
CA ALA A 51 -3.35 11.03 4.29
C ALA A 51 -1.96 10.45 3.96
N VAL A 52 -1.32 10.84 2.86
CA VAL A 52 0.06 10.40 2.56
C VAL A 52 1.03 10.91 3.62
N ILE A 53 0.89 12.18 4.02
CA ILE A 53 1.72 12.81 5.07
C ILE A 53 1.52 12.10 6.42
N ASN A 54 0.26 11.93 6.84
CA ASN A 54 -0.07 11.21 8.07
C ASN A 54 0.48 9.77 8.04
N ASN A 55 0.30 9.05 6.92
CA ASN A 55 0.74 7.67 6.80
C ASN A 55 2.27 7.55 6.83
N ALA A 56 3.00 8.55 6.34
CA ALA A 56 4.45 8.63 6.50
C ALA A 56 4.87 8.79 7.97
N GLN A 57 4.15 9.60 8.75
CA GLN A 57 4.38 9.72 10.20
C GLN A 57 4.09 8.40 10.92
N ARG A 58 2.97 7.72 10.59
CA ARG A 58 2.64 6.41 11.15
C ARG A 58 3.63 5.33 10.73
N ALA A 59 4.26 5.44 9.56
CA ALA A 59 5.32 4.54 9.14
C ALA A 59 6.57 4.67 10.02
N LEU A 60 6.98 5.90 10.40
CA LEU A 60 8.07 6.12 11.35
C LEU A 60 7.78 5.45 12.71
N GLU A 61 6.58 5.65 13.24
CA GLU A 61 6.15 5.03 14.51
C GLU A 61 6.12 3.50 14.40
N MET A 62 5.63 2.96 13.29
CA MET A 62 5.59 1.51 13.06
C MET A 62 6.99 0.92 12.98
N VAL A 63 7.94 1.58 12.30
CA VAL A 63 9.35 1.12 12.30
C VAL A 63 9.94 1.15 13.71
N ALA A 64 9.65 2.19 14.51
CA ALA A 64 10.13 2.27 15.88
C ALA A 64 9.56 1.15 16.79
N GLN A 65 8.32 0.72 16.54
CA GLN A 65 7.62 -0.29 17.35
C GLN A 65 7.87 -1.73 16.88
N GLU A 66 7.91 -1.94 15.56
CA GLU A 66 7.91 -3.26 14.92
C GLU A 66 9.26 -3.59 14.27
N GLY A 67 10.20 -2.65 14.24
CA GLY A 67 11.51 -2.76 13.58
C GLY A 67 11.45 -2.67 12.05
N SER A 68 10.41 -3.20 11.41
CA SER A 68 10.29 -3.27 9.95
C SER A 68 8.84 -3.20 9.48
N LEU A 69 8.56 -2.27 8.55
CA LEU A 69 7.27 -2.23 7.85
C LEU A 69 7.03 -3.54 7.10
N ALA A 70 8.06 -4.06 6.43
CA ALA A 70 7.95 -5.26 5.62
C ALA A 70 7.58 -6.46 6.51
N ALA A 71 8.29 -6.66 7.63
CA ALA A 71 7.97 -7.73 8.57
C ALA A 71 6.55 -7.59 9.12
N PHE A 72 6.12 -6.36 9.47
CA PHE A 72 4.74 -6.12 9.91
C PHE A 72 3.70 -6.54 8.87
N PHE A 73 3.82 -6.07 7.62
CA PHE A 73 2.83 -6.38 6.58
C PHE A 73 2.81 -7.87 6.22
N TRP A 74 3.97 -8.52 6.14
CA TRP A 74 4.07 -9.94 5.78
C TRP A 74 3.47 -10.89 6.82
N ARG A 75 3.22 -10.46 8.07
CA ARG A 75 2.44 -11.24 9.06
C ARG A 75 0.98 -11.47 8.64
N TYR A 76 0.48 -10.71 7.68
CA TYR A 76 -0.88 -10.82 7.14
C TYR A 76 -0.93 -11.62 5.82
N GLU A 77 0.13 -12.35 5.47
CA GLU A 77 0.09 -13.31 4.35
C GLU A 77 -1.01 -14.36 4.62
N PRO A 78 -2.00 -14.53 3.71
CA PRO A 78 -3.04 -15.54 3.90
C PRO A 78 -2.48 -16.95 3.84
N THR A 79 -2.96 -17.82 4.72
CA THR A 79 -2.62 -19.25 4.70
C THR A 79 -3.47 -20.05 3.72
N GLU A 80 -4.71 -19.59 3.49
CA GLU A 80 -5.65 -20.17 2.54
C GLU A 80 -6.08 -19.10 1.52
N LEU A 81 -6.10 -19.48 0.25
CA LEU A 81 -6.51 -18.59 -0.84
C LEU A 81 -7.83 -19.07 -1.43
N ALA A 82 -8.75 -18.13 -1.62
CA ALA A 82 -9.94 -18.34 -2.43
C ALA A 82 -9.56 -18.52 -3.91
N LEU A 83 -10.56 -18.86 -4.75
CA LEU A 83 -10.37 -18.86 -6.20
C LEU A 83 -9.84 -17.48 -6.65
N PRO A 84 -8.79 -17.43 -7.48
CA PRO A 84 -8.20 -16.16 -7.89
C PRO A 84 -9.23 -15.23 -8.52
N GLN A 85 -9.12 -13.92 -8.22
CA GLN A 85 -10.01 -12.87 -8.74
C GLN A 85 -11.49 -13.00 -8.33
N SER A 86 -11.82 -13.86 -7.36
CA SER A 86 -13.21 -14.04 -6.89
C SER A 86 -13.61 -13.13 -5.73
N GLN A 87 -12.65 -12.45 -5.10
CA GLN A 87 -12.86 -11.66 -3.89
C GLN A 87 -12.25 -10.26 -4.01
N THR A 88 -12.75 -9.34 -3.17
CA THR A 88 -12.21 -7.97 -3.05
C THR A 88 -11.74 -7.65 -1.63
N THR A 89 -11.88 -8.60 -0.71
CA THR A 89 -11.45 -8.56 0.69
C THR A 89 -11.19 -9.99 1.16
N SER A 90 -10.35 -10.16 2.19
CA SER A 90 -10.18 -11.42 2.91
C SER A 90 -10.21 -11.18 4.43
N PRO A 91 -10.30 -12.24 5.28
CA PRO A 91 -10.13 -12.10 6.72
C PRO A 91 -8.85 -11.33 7.10
N GLU A 92 -7.74 -11.60 6.42
CA GLU A 92 -6.44 -10.96 6.64
C GLU A 92 -6.47 -9.49 6.21
N SER A 93 -7.10 -9.15 5.08
CA SER A 93 -7.19 -7.75 4.64
C SER A 93 -8.07 -6.91 5.56
N ILE A 94 -9.12 -7.52 6.13
CA ILE A 94 -9.97 -6.90 7.16
C ILE A 94 -9.16 -6.68 8.44
N ALA A 95 -8.41 -7.69 8.90
CA ALA A 95 -7.56 -7.61 10.07
C ALA A 95 -6.47 -6.54 9.91
N LEU A 96 -5.77 -6.53 8.77
CA LEU A 96 -4.77 -5.52 8.43
C LEU A 96 -5.36 -4.12 8.42
N ALA A 97 -6.47 -3.91 7.72
CA ALA A 97 -7.15 -2.62 7.67
C ALA A 97 -7.60 -2.14 9.05
N LYS A 98 -8.10 -3.05 9.91
CA LYS A 98 -8.49 -2.72 11.29
C LYS A 98 -7.29 -2.29 12.11
N GLU A 99 -6.17 -3.01 12.02
CA GLU A 99 -4.96 -2.69 12.78
C GLU A 99 -4.33 -1.36 12.31
N LEU A 100 -4.21 -1.14 11.00
CA LEU A 100 -3.70 0.12 10.46
C LEU A 100 -4.57 1.31 10.90
N LYS A 101 -5.91 1.17 10.85
CA LYS A 101 -6.83 2.21 11.35
C LYS A 101 -6.67 2.46 12.85
N LYS A 102 -6.53 1.39 13.65
CA LYS A 102 -6.26 1.50 15.10
C LYS A 102 -4.97 2.27 15.36
N ARG A 103 -3.96 2.10 14.50
CA ARG A 103 -2.69 2.84 14.51
C ARG A 103 -2.75 4.19 13.78
N GLY A 104 -3.94 4.69 13.44
CA GLY A 104 -4.12 6.04 12.91
C GLY A 104 -3.81 6.22 11.41
N TRP A 105 -3.56 5.15 10.65
CA TRP A 105 -3.43 5.24 9.20
C TRP A 105 -4.75 5.65 8.54
N LYS A 106 -4.67 6.35 7.41
CA LYS A 106 -5.81 6.92 6.68
C LYS A 106 -5.93 6.29 5.29
N PHE A 107 -7.16 6.23 4.77
CA PHE A 107 -7.52 5.65 3.46
C PHE A 107 -7.18 4.16 3.28
N VAL A 108 -7.11 3.41 4.38
CA VAL A 108 -6.77 1.98 4.42
C VAL A 108 -7.99 1.11 4.77
N GLY A 109 -8.98 1.06 3.87
CA GLY A 109 -10.13 0.15 4.02
C GLY A 109 -9.77 -1.31 3.67
N PRO A 110 -10.59 -2.31 4.04
CA PRO A 110 -10.34 -3.72 3.73
C PRO A 110 -10.10 -4.01 2.24
N THR A 111 -10.82 -3.33 1.35
CA THR A 111 -10.62 -3.45 -0.12
C THR A 111 -9.29 -2.85 -0.56
N THR A 112 -8.90 -1.69 0.00
CA THR A 112 -7.58 -1.09 -0.27
C THR A 112 -6.46 -2.00 0.25
N ALA A 113 -6.64 -2.58 1.44
CA ALA A 113 -5.68 -3.52 2.02
C ALA A 113 -5.56 -4.78 1.16
N PHE A 114 -6.67 -5.34 0.68
CA PHE A 114 -6.63 -6.52 -0.20
C PHE A 114 -5.90 -6.21 -1.52
N ALA A 115 -6.22 -5.07 -2.15
CA ALA A 115 -5.52 -4.62 -3.35
C ALA A 115 -4.01 -4.39 -3.11
N PHE A 116 -3.63 -3.85 -1.95
CA PHE A 116 -2.24 -3.74 -1.53
C PHE A 116 -1.58 -5.12 -1.38
N MET A 117 -2.25 -6.07 -0.73
CA MET A 117 -1.74 -7.42 -0.52
C MET A 117 -1.51 -8.15 -1.86
N GLN A 118 -2.42 -8.00 -2.83
CA GLN A 118 -2.24 -8.50 -4.20
C GLN A 118 -1.02 -7.83 -4.86
N ALA A 119 -0.93 -6.50 -4.81
CA ALA A 119 0.13 -5.75 -5.48
C ALA A 119 1.53 -5.98 -4.90
N MET A 120 1.62 -6.20 -3.58
CA MET A 120 2.87 -6.52 -2.88
C MET A 120 3.20 -8.01 -2.93
N GLY A 121 2.34 -8.83 -3.52
CA GLY A 121 2.54 -10.25 -3.67
C GLY A 121 2.50 -11.01 -2.35
N LEU A 122 1.70 -10.57 -1.37
CA LEU A 122 1.38 -11.37 -0.18
C LEU A 122 0.47 -12.55 -0.56
N LEU A 123 -0.30 -12.42 -1.64
CA LEU A 123 -0.99 -13.52 -2.29
C LEU A 123 -0.77 -13.47 -3.80
N ASN A 124 -0.93 -14.62 -4.47
CA ASN A 124 -0.93 -14.71 -5.92
C ASN A 124 -2.36 -14.82 -6.46
N ASP A 125 -2.94 -13.66 -6.78
CA ASP A 125 -4.30 -13.56 -7.30
C ASP A 125 -4.38 -13.52 -8.84
N HIS A 126 -3.31 -13.90 -9.54
CA HIS A 126 -3.37 -14.08 -10.99
C HIS A 126 -4.40 -15.17 -11.34
N SER A 127 -5.21 -14.98 -12.39
CA SER A 127 -6.15 -16.01 -12.83
C SER A 127 -5.45 -17.34 -13.11
N LEU A 128 -6.17 -18.46 -12.99
CA LEU A 128 -5.59 -19.82 -13.17
C LEU A 128 -4.94 -20.02 -14.54
N THR A 129 -5.38 -19.29 -15.56
CA THR A 129 -4.86 -19.34 -16.93
C THR A 129 -3.89 -18.20 -17.26
N CYS A 130 -3.52 -17.37 -16.28
CA CYS A 130 -2.59 -16.28 -16.49
C CYS A 130 -1.17 -16.79 -16.75
N ILE A 131 -0.55 -16.31 -17.83
CA ILE A 131 0.82 -16.67 -18.23
C ILE A 131 1.89 -16.38 -17.16
N SER A 132 1.63 -15.44 -16.25
CA SER A 132 2.57 -15.06 -15.19
C SER A 132 2.35 -15.84 -13.89
N ARG A 133 1.26 -16.61 -13.76
CA ARG A 133 0.88 -17.24 -12.48
C ARG A 133 1.97 -18.17 -11.97
N GLU A 134 2.47 -19.07 -12.82
CA GLU A 134 3.51 -20.04 -12.45
C GLU A 134 4.82 -19.34 -12.06
N GLN A 135 5.23 -18.32 -12.81
CA GLN A 135 6.43 -17.54 -12.51
C GLN A 135 6.32 -16.84 -11.15
N VAL A 136 5.15 -16.28 -10.84
CA VAL A 136 4.89 -15.65 -9.54
C VAL A 136 4.89 -16.66 -8.40
N GLU A 137 4.32 -17.86 -8.59
CA GLU A 137 4.40 -18.93 -7.58
C GLU A 137 5.85 -19.35 -7.30
N GLN A 138 6.65 -19.55 -8.35
CA GLN A 138 8.06 -19.90 -8.20
C GLN A 138 8.85 -18.80 -7.46
N ALA A 139 8.63 -17.53 -7.83
CA ALA A 139 9.25 -16.40 -7.13
C ALA A 139 8.82 -16.34 -5.65
N ARG A 140 7.55 -16.60 -5.34
CA ARG A 140 7.03 -16.65 -3.98
C ARG A 140 7.62 -17.80 -3.16
N GLN A 141 7.85 -18.97 -3.75
CA GLN A 141 8.48 -20.09 -3.05
C GLN A 141 9.94 -19.80 -2.66
N GLN A 142 10.65 -19.04 -3.51
CA GLN A 142 12.04 -18.65 -3.28
C GLN A 142 12.17 -17.39 -2.40
N PHE A 143 11.09 -16.63 -2.23
CA PHE A 143 11.10 -15.39 -1.46
C PHE A 143 11.20 -15.68 0.04
N GLN A 144 12.28 -15.21 0.66
CA GLN A 144 12.42 -15.22 2.11
C GLN A 144 11.57 -14.09 2.72
N ARG A 145 10.59 -14.47 3.55
CA ARG A 145 9.73 -13.49 4.21
C ARG A 145 10.56 -12.63 5.17
N PRO A 146 10.37 -11.31 5.19
CA PRO A 146 11.00 -10.43 6.17
C PRO A 146 10.59 -10.86 7.58
N VAL A 147 11.58 -10.94 8.49
CA VAL A 147 11.39 -11.21 9.92
C VAL A 147 11.51 -9.94 10.74
#